data_AF-A0A7T0LJ93-F1
#
_entry.id   AF-A0A7T0LJ93-F1
#
_cell.length_a   1.000
_cell.length_b   1.000
_cell.length_c   1.000
_cell.angle_alpha   90.00
_cell.angle_beta   90.00
_cell.angle_gamma   90.00
#
_symmetry.space_group_name_H-M   'P 1'
#
loop_
_entity.id
_entity.type
_entity.pdbx_description
1 polymer ?
#
loop_
_entity_poly.entity_id
_entity_poly.type
_entity_poly.pdbx_seq_one_letter_code
_entity_poly.pdbx_strand_id
1 'polypeptide(L)'
;MSAVESNHYWESAVRQLDPLWVPVLDYGANGYIEDVNQHTRLVMIQSTRTVIVRDLAERRVYIVGKDVRGLFVELYRVIRGIHTAAAIESGSLPFHASAVVRDGRAICFVGRKGAGKSTALLAAATGHLDGLSILTNDKALLHAGEGLSVLAWPSVINAGAESLLALGAERVICPDFHHRYGGMAYLLLDLPLIEAVSPLPGASVPAKIRLLPEEMRRALGTSFTTEGRVVAIIESELMLDEPRSRLELVTNDDEKANLIHRNTLTDWSNHPDWLGLLTPPREHARDTSTCLENIPHDVVAAKLRVGSDGIDVTRGLVAAFTSAESPVELGATISAGPLPTYHFGVYARIVQDDALLCVRKARGPYTGQLDLPGGRPEFAESWYSALRRELAEEVATDSVVIGGFSRFSLHVDSSAAGETIDFHHHGAVADVYLRDALPDTATLSSDTNGWEWFDLRYGDWSRLSPLARSVLDK
;
A
#
# COMPACT_ATOMS: atom_id res chain seq x y z
N MET A 1 -13.40 6.31 -37.02
CA MET A 1 -12.22 6.15 -37.89
C MET A 1 -11.79 4.71 -37.88
N SER A 2 -11.49 4.14 -39.05
CA SER A 2 -10.92 2.79 -39.14
C SER A 2 -9.43 2.81 -38.78
N ALA A 3 -8.87 1.68 -38.35
CA ALA A 3 -7.42 1.55 -38.04
C ALA A 3 -6.50 1.82 -39.25
N VAL A 4 -7.05 1.78 -40.47
CA VAL A 4 -6.34 2.11 -41.71
C VAL A 4 -6.21 3.62 -41.88
N GLU A 5 -7.26 4.38 -41.58
CA GLU A 5 -7.25 5.85 -41.62
C GLU A 5 -6.28 6.43 -40.58
N SER A 6 -6.27 5.91 -39.34
CA SER A 6 -5.38 6.40 -38.27
C SER A 6 -3.90 6.20 -38.60
N ASN A 7 -3.53 5.08 -39.22
CA ASN A 7 -2.15 4.84 -39.66
C ASN A 7 -1.73 5.82 -40.77
N HIS A 8 -2.64 6.10 -41.72
CA HIS A 8 -2.35 7.06 -42.79
C HIS A 8 -2.09 8.47 -42.25
N TYR A 9 -2.90 8.93 -41.28
CA TYR A 9 -2.69 10.22 -40.63
C TYR A 9 -1.38 10.29 -39.85
N TRP A 10 -1.03 9.23 -39.10
CA TRP A 10 0.24 9.16 -38.38
C TRP A 10 1.44 9.23 -39.33
N GLU A 11 1.46 8.40 -40.38
CA GLU A 11 2.55 8.40 -41.35
C GLU A 11 2.65 9.71 -42.12
N SER A 12 1.52 10.34 -42.44
CA SER A 12 1.49 11.67 -43.04
C SER A 12 2.09 12.73 -42.11
N ALA A 13 1.71 12.73 -40.83
CA ALA A 13 2.25 13.66 -39.83
C ALA A 13 3.76 13.48 -39.64
N VAL A 14 4.24 12.24 -39.49
CA VAL A 14 5.68 11.96 -39.38
C VAL A 14 6.46 12.42 -40.61
N ARG A 15 5.93 12.21 -41.83
CA ARG A 15 6.57 12.68 -43.06
C ARG A 15 6.62 14.20 -43.18
N GLN A 16 5.58 14.90 -42.72
CA GLN A 16 5.48 16.36 -42.85
C GLN A 16 6.33 17.08 -41.80
N LEU A 17 6.37 16.56 -40.57
CA LEU A 17 7.03 17.20 -39.43
C LEU A 17 8.49 16.78 -39.25
N ASP A 18 8.89 15.64 -39.82
CA ASP A 18 10.23 15.04 -39.69
C ASP A 18 10.77 15.06 -38.23
N PRO A 19 10.04 14.43 -37.28
CA PRO A 19 10.28 14.62 -35.86
C PRO A 19 11.61 14.02 -35.38
N LEU A 20 12.39 14.81 -34.64
CA LEU A 20 13.52 14.30 -33.85
C LEU A 20 13.00 13.72 -32.52
N TRP A 21 12.97 12.40 -32.41
CA TRP A 21 12.50 11.70 -31.20
C TRP A 21 13.49 11.84 -30.05
N VAL A 22 13.06 12.44 -28.95
CA VAL A 22 13.87 12.70 -27.76
C VAL A 22 13.14 12.25 -26.49
N PRO A 23 13.85 11.90 -25.40
CA PRO A 23 13.25 11.40 -24.16
C PRO A 23 12.59 12.52 -23.35
N VAL A 24 11.39 12.92 -23.75
CA VAL A 24 10.66 14.08 -23.19
C VAL A 24 9.43 13.70 -22.38
N LEU A 25 9.11 12.41 -22.26
CA LEU A 25 7.95 11.92 -21.51
C LEU A 25 8.37 11.26 -20.20
N ASP A 26 7.37 10.87 -19.40
CA ASP A 26 7.58 10.18 -18.14
C ASP A 26 8.55 8.99 -18.28
N TYR A 27 9.51 8.89 -17.37
CA TYR A 27 10.56 7.86 -17.35
C TYR A 27 11.43 7.82 -18.62
N GLY A 28 11.52 8.93 -19.37
CA GLY A 28 12.41 9.07 -20.52
C GLY A 28 11.87 8.44 -21.80
N ALA A 29 10.56 8.22 -21.93
CA ALA A 29 9.97 7.75 -23.18
C ALA A 29 10.12 8.80 -24.30
N ASN A 30 10.39 8.32 -25.51
CA ASN A 30 10.63 9.16 -26.68
C ASN A 30 9.35 9.85 -27.16
N GLY A 31 9.44 11.16 -27.36
CA GLY A 31 8.38 11.98 -27.92
C GLY A 31 8.95 13.12 -28.77
N TYR A 32 8.05 13.83 -29.44
CA TYR A 32 8.32 15.04 -30.19
C TYR A 32 7.37 16.13 -29.69
N ILE A 33 7.89 17.32 -29.40
CA ILE A 33 7.13 18.46 -28.89
C ILE A 33 7.39 19.65 -29.79
N GLU A 34 6.31 20.31 -30.22
CA GLU A 34 6.37 21.54 -31.01
C GLU A 34 5.34 22.55 -30.48
N ASP A 35 5.79 23.77 -30.19
CA ASP A 35 4.90 24.88 -29.80
C ASP A 35 4.51 25.70 -31.03
N VAL A 36 3.21 25.78 -31.31
CA VAL A 36 2.61 26.49 -32.44
C VAL A 36 1.90 27.75 -31.94
N ASN A 37 2.30 28.92 -32.46
CA ASN A 37 1.66 30.21 -32.20
C ASN A 37 1.48 30.57 -30.70
N GLN A 38 2.39 30.12 -29.82
CA GLN A 38 2.41 30.34 -28.35
C GLN A 38 1.25 29.72 -27.54
N HIS A 39 0.12 29.37 -28.16
CA HIS A 39 -1.08 28.92 -27.46
C HIS A 39 -1.32 27.41 -27.61
N THR A 40 -0.78 26.81 -28.68
CA THR A 40 -0.98 25.41 -29.01
C THR A 40 0.34 24.66 -28.85
N ARG A 41 0.29 23.50 -28.19
CA ARG A 41 1.41 22.57 -28.10
C ARG A 41 1.03 21.25 -28.73
N LEU A 42 1.79 20.82 -29.72
CA LEU A 42 1.72 19.51 -30.33
C LEU A 42 2.69 18.57 -29.62
N VAL A 43 2.21 17.38 -29.25
CA VAL A 43 3.03 16.31 -28.68
C VAL A 43 2.76 15.02 -29.44
N MET A 44 3.79 14.43 -30.03
CA MET A 44 3.71 13.13 -30.69
C MET A 44 4.47 12.08 -29.89
N ILE A 45 3.89 10.89 -29.76
CA ILE A 45 4.44 9.81 -28.93
C ILE A 45 4.64 8.57 -29.79
N GLN A 46 5.91 8.19 -29.97
CA GLN A 46 6.30 7.18 -30.96
C GLN A 46 5.78 5.79 -30.62
N SER A 47 5.84 5.40 -29.35
CA SER A 47 5.53 4.06 -28.85
C SER A 47 4.03 3.74 -28.91
N THR A 48 3.17 4.70 -28.59
CA THR A 48 1.71 4.55 -28.70
C THR A 48 1.14 5.02 -30.03
N ARG A 49 1.95 5.68 -30.87
CA ARG A 49 1.51 6.35 -32.10
C ARG A 49 0.33 7.29 -31.82
N THR A 50 0.49 8.12 -30.80
CA THR A 50 -0.53 9.06 -30.35
C THR A 50 -0.10 10.48 -30.62
N VAL A 51 -1.04 11.31 -31.05
CA VAL A 51 -0.88 12.76 -31.17
C VAL A 51 -1.74 13.42 -30.12
N ILE A 52 -1.15 14.32 -29.35
CA ILE A 52 -1.80 15.14 -28.33
C ILE A 52 -1.66 16.59 -28.75
N VAL A 53 -2.75 17.35 -28.69
CA VAL A 53 -2.75 18.79 -28.93
C VAL A 53 -3.32 19.47 -27.69
N ARG A 54 -2.48 20.25 -27.00
CA ARG A 54 -2.92 21.13 -25.91
C ARG A 54 -3.18 22.51 -26.48
N ASP A 55 -4.39 23.01 -26.29
CA ASP A 55 -4.80 24.34 -26.70
C ASP A 55 -5.15 25.18 -25.47
N LEU A 56 -4.33 26.19 -25.17
CA LEU A 56 -4.54 27.10 -24.03
C LEU A 56 -5.68 28.09 -24.28
N ALA A 57 -5.92 28.49 -25.53
CA ALA A 57 -6.95 29.46 -25.86
C ALA A 57 -8.34 28.84 -25.66
N GLU A 58 -8.52 27.59 -26.09
CA GLU A 58 -9.77 26.84 -25.90
C GLU A 58 -9.87 26.14 -24.54
N ARG A 59 -8.76 26.05 -23.78
CA ARG A 59 -8.62 25.24 -22.56
C ARG A 59 -8.99 23.78 -22.80
N ARG A 60 -8.47 23.21 -23.89
CA ARG A 60 -8.78 21.84 -24.32
C ARG A 60 -7.50 21.04 -24.59
N VAL A 61 -7.58 19.74 -24.33
CA VAL A 61 -6.56 18.78 -24.78
C VAL A 61 -7.24 17.77 -25.68
N TYR A 62 -6.77 17.68 -26.92
CA TYR A 62 -7.21 16.72 -27.91
C TYR A 62 -6.23 15.55 -27.95
N ILE A 63 -6.72 14.32 -27.95
CA ILE A 63 -5.90 13.11 -28.00
C ILE A 63 -6.40 12.24 -29.15
N VAL A 64 -5.52 11.94 -30.09
CA VAL A 64 -5.79 11.07 -31.23
C VAL A 64 -4.79 9.92 -31.19
N GLY A 65 -5.25 8.77 -30.72
CA GLY A 65 -4.48 7.54 -30.69
C GLY A 65 -4.88 6.58 -31.80
N LYS A 66 -3.95 5.70 -32.20
CA LYS A 66 -4.21 4.65 -33.19
C LYS A 66 -5.22 3.61 -32.68
N ASP A 67 -5.14 3.25 -31.40
CA ASP A 67 -5.90 2.19 -30.76
C ASP A 67 -6.29 2.56 -29.32
N VAL A 68 -7.10 1.69 -28.70
CA VAL A 68 -7.59 1.87 -27.32
C VAL A 68 -6.44 1.91 -26.31
N ARG A 69 -5.36 1.15 -26.55
CA ARG A 69 -4.19 1.10 -25.67
C ARG A 69 -3.51 2.48 -25.65
N GLY A 70 -3.16 3.02 -26.80
CA GLY A 70 -2.50 4.32 -26.91
C GLY A 70 -3.36 5.44 -26.30
N LEU A 71 -4.66 5.46 -26.62
CA LEU A 71 -5.60 6.40 -26.01
C LEU A 71 -5.63 6.28 -24.48
N PHE A 72 -5.69 5.07 -23.94
CA PHE A 72 -5.73 4.85 -22.49
C PHE A 72 -4.45 5.36 -21.79
N VAL A 73 -3.27 4.97 -22.30
CA VAL A 73 -1.97 5.36 -21.73
C VAL A 73 -1.79 6.87 -21.73
N GLU A 74 -2.07 7.51 -22.86
CA GLU A 74 -1.84 8.94 -22.99
C GLU A 74 -2.90 9.76 -22.27
N LEU A 75 -4.16 9.33 -22.26
CA LEU A 75 -5.20 9.98 -21.45
C LEU A 75 -4.82 9.98 -19.97
N TYR A 76 -4.33 8.84 -19.46
CA TYR A 76 -3.85 8.73 -18.09
C TYR A 76 -2.70 9.70 -17.79
N ARG A 77 -1.70 9.79 -18.68
CA ARG A 77 -0.57 10.73 -18.53
C ARG A 77 -1.02 12.18 -18.61
N VAL A 78 -1.96 12.52 -19.51
CA VAL A 78 -2.53 13.86 -19.66
C VAL A 78 -3.26 14.27 -18.38
N ILE A 79 -4.19 13.44 -17.88
CA ILE A 79 -4.95 13.71 -16.66
C ILE A 79 -4.01 13.94 -15.48
N ARG A 80 -2.99 13.09 -15.35
CA ARG A 80 -1.95 13.24 -14.32
C ARG A 80 -1.20 14.56 -14.45
N GLY A 81 -0.75 14.93 -15.64
CA GLY A 81 -0.05 16.19 -15.88
C GLY A 81 -0.89 17.41 -15.53
N ILE A 82 -2.19 17.40 -15.91
CA ILE A 82 -3.14 18.47 -15.56
C ILE A 82 -3.33 18.57 -14.04
N HIS A 83 -3.57 17.43 -13.37
CA HIS A 83 -3.75 17.39 -11.92
C HIS A 83 -2.52 17.89 -11.17
N THR A 84 -1.34 17.41 -11.57
CA THR A 84 -0.05 17.83 -11.02
C THR A 84 0.15 19.33 -11.19
N ALA A 85 -0.08 19.87 -12.40
CA ALA A 85 0.08 21.29 -12.66
C ALA A 85 -0.87 22.13 -11.82
N ALA A 86 -2.16 21.78 -11.80
CA ALA A 86 -3.16 22.48 -11.01
C ALA A 86 -2.81 22.50 -9.51
N ALA A 87 -2.33 21.38 -8.96
CA ALA A 87 -1.94 21.30 -7.56
C ALA A 87 -0.71 22.16 -7.24
N ILE A 88 0.29 22.21 -8.13
CA ILE A 88 1.49 23.03 -7.94
C ILE A 88 1.15 24.52 -8.04
N GLU A 89 0.34 24.89 -9.02
CA GLU A 89 -0.15 26.27 -9.16
C GLU A 89 -0.99 26.71 -7.95
N SER A 90 -1.65 25.77 -7.27
CA SER A 90 -2.34 26.02 -6.00
C SER A 90 -1.44 25.99 -4.76
N GLY A 91 -0.10 25.99 -4.95
CA GLY A 91 0.88 26.02 -3.87
C GLY A 91 1.21 24.66 -3.25
N SER A 92 0.83 23.55 -3.88
CA SER A 92 1.21 22.21 -3.40
C SER A 92 2.65 21.88 -3.77
N LEU A 93 3.34 21.21 -2.86
CA LEU A 93 4.72 20.78 -2.97
C LEU A 93 4.80 19.30 -3.38
N PRO A 94 5.40 18.97 -4.53
CA PRO A 94 5.70 17.59 -4.91
C PRO A 94 6.61 16.91 -3.89
N PHE A 95 6.18 15.75 -3.39
CA PHE A 95 6.80 15.10 -2.24
C PHE A 95 6.97 13.60 -2.46
N HIS A 96 8.15 13.07 -2.16
CA HIS A 96 8.49 11.66 -2.31
C HIS A 96 8.00 10.86 -1.11
N ALA A 97 6.71 10.51 -1.11
CA ALA A 97 6.07 9.77 -0.03
C ALA A 97 5.12 8.68 -0.53
N SER A 98 4.96 7.65 0.28
CA SER A 98 3.81 6.74 0.19
C SER A 98 2.85 7.07 1.34
N ALA A 99 1.55 7.08 1.09
CA ALA A 99 0.60 7.53 2.10
C ALA A 99 -0.66 6.67 2.17
N VAL A 100 -1.11 6.47 3.41
CA VAL A 100 -2.42 5.90 3.75
C VAL A 100 -3.24 6.93 4.51
N VAL A 101 -4.56 6.79 4.43
CA VAL A 101 -5.51 7.65 5.14
C VAL A 101 -6.51 6.76 5.86
N ARG A 102 -6.82 7.05 7.11
CA ARG A 102 -7.90 6.43 7.86
C ARG A 102 -8.72 7.53 8.51
N ASP A 103 -10.03 7.52 8.27
CA ASP A 103 -10.97 8.51 8.83
C ASP A 103 -10.50 9.97 8.59
N GLY A 104 -10.00 10.25 7.38
CA GLY A 104 -9.50 11.57 6.97
C GLY A 104 -8.10 11.94 7.49
N ARG A 105 -7.49 11.11 8.35
CA ARG A 105 -6.13 11.31 8.90
C ARG A 105 -5.10 10.50 8.13
N ALA A 106 -4.06 11.17 7.65
CA ALA A 106 -3.05 10.64 6.75
C ALA A 106 -1.70 10.41 7.44
N ILE A 107 -1.04 9.32 7.07
CA ILE A 107 0.34 9.04 7.44
C ILE A 107 1.17 8.96 6.16
N CYS A 108 2.26 9.72 6.13
CA CYS A 108 3.20 9.76 5.02
C CYS A 108 4.48 9.02 5.39
N PHE A 109 4.78 7.93 4.68
CA PHE A 109 6.04 7.21 4.75
C PHE A 109 7.05 7.80 3.78
N VAL A 110 8.18 8.25 4.30
CA VAL A 110 9.27 8.91 3.56
C VAL A 110 10.60 8.19 3.78
N GLY A 111 11.66 8.63 3.08
CA GLY A 111 12.98 8.03 3.19
C GLY A 111 13.62 7.72 1.84
N ARG A 112 14.85 7.23 1.87
CA ARG A 112 15.66 6.98 0.66
C ARG A 112 15.05 5.89 -0.22
N LYS A 113 15.53 5.78 -1.47
CA LYS A 113 15.19 4.65 -2.34
C LYS A 113 15.61 3.35 -1.64
N GLY A 114 14.70 2.38 -1.58
CA GLY A 114 14.94 1.10 -0.88
C GLY A 114 14.66 1.13 0.63
N ALA A 115 14.30 2.27 1.22
CA ALA A 115 14.13 2.38 2.67
C ALA A 115 12.81 1.78 3.21
N GLY A 116 12.03 1.07 2.39
CA GLY A 116 10.82 0.36 2.84
C GLY A 116 9.49 1.13 2.75
N LYS A 117 9.44 2.35 2.17
CA LYS A 117 8.20 3.16 2.06
C LYS A 117 7.01 2.40 1.44
N SER A 118 7.23 1.76 0.30
CA SER A 118 6.18 0.97 -0.36
C SER A 118 5.83 -0.28 0.44
N THR A 119 6.80 -0.88 1.15
CA THR A 119 6.53 -1.98 2.08
C THR A 119 5.62 -1.51 3.22
N ALA A 120 5.86 -0.32 3.78
CA ALA A 120 5.04 0.25 4.85
C ALA A 120 3.59 0.53 4.39
N LEU A 121 3.44 1.09 3.17
CA LEU A 121 2.13 1.27 2.54
C LEU A 121 1.37 -0.07 2.41
N LEU A 122 2.02 -1.10 1.87
CA LEU A 122 1.40 -2.40 1.65
C LEU A 122 1.14 -3.15 2.96
N ALA A 123 2.02 -3.01 3.96
CA ALA A 123 1.82 -3.53 5.31
C ALA A 123 0.56 -2.92 5.94
N ALA A 124 0.41 -1.59 5.88
CA ALA A 124 -0.79 -0.92 6.36
C ALA A 124 -2.05 -1.41 5.62
N ALA A 125 -1.99 -1.49 4.29
CA ALA A 125 -3.13 -1.89 3.46
C ALA A 125 -3.57 -3.35 3.68
N THR A 126 -2.65 -4.23 4.07
CA THR A 126 -2.94 -5.64 4.44
C THR A 126 -3.30 -5.81 5.93
N GLY A 127 -3.36 -4.72 6.70
CA GLY A 127 -3.78 -4.75 8.09
C GLY A 127 -5.30 -4.85 8.30
N HIS A 128 -6.12 -4.75 7.24
CA HIS A 128 -7.60 -4.76 7.35
C HIS A 128 -8.15 -3.78 8.40
N LEU A 129 -7.51 -2.61 8.53
CA LEU A 129 -7.95 -1.53 9.39
C LEU A 129 -9.22 -0.91 8.81
N ASP A 130 -10.29 -0.87 9.60
CA ASP A 130 -11.55 -0.28 9.18
C ASP A 130 -11.37 1.22 8.90
N GLY A 131 -11.98 1.71 7.82
CA GLY A 131 -11.86 3.11 7.37
C GLY A 131 -10.54 3.45 6.67
N LEU A 132 -9.59 2.50 6.56
CA LEU A 132 -8.32 2.73 5.87
C LEU A 132 -8.51 2.79 4.35
N SER A 133 -7.83 3.74 3.72
CA SER A 133 -7.72 3.91 2.29
C SER A 133 -6.26 4.14 1.90
N ILE A 134 -5.87 3.62 0.74
CA ILE A 134 -4.59 3.97 0.11
C ILE A 134 -4.74 5.34 -0.56
N LEU A 135 -3.77 6.24 -0.37
CA LEU A 135 -3.76 7.55 -1.04
C LEU A 135 -2.78 7.57 -2.21
N THR A 136 -1.51 7.22 -1.97
CA THR A 136 -0.49 7.21 -3.04
C THR A 136 0.73 6.37 -2.69
N ASN A 137 1.52 6.02 -3.71
CA ASN A 137 2.80 5.34 -3.58
C ASN A 137 3.89 6.13 -4.31
N ASP A 138 5.06 6.27 -3.68
CA ASP A 138 6.24 7.03 -4.12
C ASP A 138 6.06 8.54 -4.35
N LYS A 139 4.89 9.05 -4.74
CA LYS A 139 4.71 10.48 -5.07
C LYS A 139 3.43 11.01 -4.48
N ALA A 140 3.51 12.14 -3.81
CA ALA A 140 2.41 12.84 -3.20
C ALA A 140 2.53 14.34 -3.48
N LEU A 141 1.46 15.07 -3.21
CA LEU A 141 1.45 16.53 -3.24
C LEU A 141 1.12 17.00 -1.84
N LEU A 142 2.08 17.62 -1.14
CA LEU A 142 1.84 18.22 0.16
C LEU A 142 1.25 19.61 -0.02
N HIS A 143 0.20 19.93 0.73
CA HIS A 143 -0.42 21.24 0.69
C HIS A 143 -0.56 21.80 2.10
N ALA A 144 0.03 22.98 2.32
CA ALA A 144 -0.06 23.72 3.57
C ALA A 144 -1.16 24.79 3.46
N GLY A 145 -2.28 24.55 4.14
CA GLY A 145 -3.39 25.48 4.30
C GLY A 145 -3.62 25.76 5.79
N GLU A 146 -4.84 25.53 6.29
CA GLU A 146 -5.15 25.57 7.74
C GLU A 146 -4.42 24.47 8.54
N GLY A 147 -3.88 23.47 7.85
CA GLY A 147 -3.00 22.44 8.38
C GLY A 147 -2.22 21.79 7.24
N LEU A 148 -1.48 20.72 7.55
CA LEU A 148 -0.80 19.95 6.53
C LEU A 148 -1.74 18.90 5.94
N SER A 149 -1.94 18.95 4.63
CA SER A 149 -2.70 17.96 3.88
C SER A 149 -1.82 17.30 2.83
N VAL A 150 -2.20 16.08 2.45
CA VAL A 150 -1.56 15.34 1.37
C VAL A 150 -2.63 15.00 0.33
N LEU A 151 -2.32 15.31 -0.93
CA LEU A 151 -3.14 14.97 -2.08
C LEU A 151 -2.50 13.82 -2.84
N ALA A 152 -3.35 12.95 -3.37
CA ALA A 152 -2.92 11.84 -4.19
C ALA A 152 -2.23 12.35 -5.46
N TRP A 153 -1.15 11.68 -5.84
CA TRP A 153 -0.61 11.78 -7.18
C TRP A 153 -1.21 10.63 -8.00
N PRO A 154 -2.01 10.90 -9.06
CA PRO A 154 -2.62 9.85 -9.86
C PRO A 154 -1.54 8.93 -10.45
N SER A 155 -1.32 7.78 -9.84
CA SER A 155 -0.25 6.87 -10.19
C SER A 155 -0.64 5.41 -9.96
N VAL A 156 0.17 4.51 -10.53
CA VAL A 156 0.16 3.09 -10.20
C VAL A 156 0.94 2.86 -8.91
N ILE A 157 0.64 1.76 -8.22
CA ILE A 157 1.41 1.32 -7.06
C ILE A 157 2.56 0.46 -7.56
N ASN A 158 3.78 1.00 -7.49
CA ASN A 158 5.00 0.23 -7.74
C ASN A 158 5.38 -0.56 -6.46
N ALA A 159 5.20 -1.86 -6.47
CA ALA A 159 5.59 -2.75 -5.38
C ALA A 159 6.87 -3.50 -5.74
N GLY A 160 7.85 -3.56 -4.82
CA GLY A 160 9.00 -4.45 -4.98
C GLY A 160 8.58 -5.90 -4.84
N ALA A 161 9.15 -6.82 -5.62
CA ALA A 161 8.83 -8.24 -5.48
C ALA A 161 9.16 -8.77 -4.07
N GLU A 162 10.28 -8.34 -3.50
CA GLU A 162 10.65 -8.68 -2.12
C GLU A 162 9.61 -8.18 -1.10
N SER A 163 9.10 -6.95 -1.27
CA SER A 163 8.01 -6.41 -0.43
C SER A 163 6.74 -7.24 -0.53
N LEU A 164 6.41 -7.72 -1.74
CA LEU A 164 5.23 -8.55 -1.99
C LEU A 164 5.39 -9.95 -1.37
N LEU A 165 6.56 -10.57 -1.54
CA LEU A 165 6.87 -11.87 -0.93
C LEU A 165 6.85 -11.80 0.59
N ALA A 166 7.42 -10.74 1.18
CA ALA A 166 7.37 -10.51 2.63
C ALA A 166 5.94 -10.34 3.18
N LEU A 167 4.96 -10.06 2.32
CA LEU A 167 3.55 -9.90 2.65
C LEU A 167 2.68 -11.09 2.22
N GLY A 168 3.27 -12.20 1.74
CA GLY A 168 2.53 -13.35 1.23
C GLY A 168 1.67 -13.00 0.01
N ALA A 169 2.24 -12.24 -0.92
CA ALA A 169 1.54 -11.72 -2.10
C ALA A 169 1.90 -12.43 -3.41
N GLU A 170 2.28 -13.70 -3.35
CA GLU A 170 2.61 -14.55 -4.52
C GLU A 170 1.47 -14.54 -5.56
N ARG A 171 0.22 -14.53 -5.09
CA ARG A 171 -0.99 -14.49 -5.94
C ARG A 171 -1.02 -13.27 -6.86
N VAL A 172 -0.49 -12.14 -6.38
CA VAL A 172 -0.45 -10.86 -7.12
C VAL A 172 0.66 -10.83 -8.15
N ILE A 173 1.69 -11.67 -8.00
CA ILE A 173 2.78 -11.82 -8.95
C ILE A 173 2.32 -12.60 -10.20
N CYS A 174 1.25 -13.40 -10.07
CA CYS A 174 0.74 -14.25 -11.14
C CYS A 174 -0.02 -13.46 -12.23
N PRO A 175 0.25 -13.70 -13.53
CA PRO A 175 -0.51 -13.08 -14.63
C PRO A 175 -2.04 -13.25 -14.54
N ASP A 176 -2.51 -14.40 -14.04
CA ASP A 176 -3.95 -14.69 -13.91
C ASP A 176 -4.66 -13.68 -13.01
N PHE A 177 -3.98 -13.16 -11.98
CA PHE A 177 -4.51 -12.11 -11.13
C PHE A 177 -4.83 -10.85 -11.95
N HIS A 178 -3.89 -10.39 -12.77
CA HIS A 178 -4.08 -9.21 -13.61
C HIS A 178 -5.18 -9.42 -14.65
N HIS A 179 -5.22 -10.59 -15.29
CA HIS A 179 -6.26 -10.92 -16.27
C HIS A 179 -7.66 -10.96 -15.65
N ARG A 180 -7.80 -11.49 -14.44
CA ARG A 180 -9.07 -11.50 -13.69
C ARG A 180 -9.65 -10.10 -13.49
N TYR A 181 -8.80 -9.09 -13.43
CA TYR A 181 -9.17 -7.69 -13.23
C TYR A 181 -9.06 -6.85 -14.51
N GLY A 182 -9.17 -7.50 -15.67
CA GLY A 182 -9.29 -6.85 -16.98
C GLY A 182 -7.96 -6.59 -17.68
N GLY A 183 -6.84 -7.04 -17.12
CA GLY A 183 -5.52 -6.92 -17.75
C GLY A 183 -5.10 -5.48 -18.01
N MET A 184 -5.71 -4.51 -17.31
CA MET A 184 -5.49 -3.08 -17.54
C MET A 184 -4.05 -2.67 -17.27
N ALA A 185 -3.35 -3.38 -16.37
CA ALA A 185 -1.93 -3.20 -16.15
C ALA A 185 -1.13 -3.44 -17.45
N TYR A 186 -1.53 -4.40 -18.29
CA TYR A 186 -0.94 -4.62 -19.61
C TYR A 186 -1.31 -3.55 -20.64
N LEU A 187 -2.30 -2.69 -20.40
CA LEU A 187 -2.51 -1.56 -21.31
C LEU A 187 -1.48 -0.46 -21.09
N LEU A 188 -0.87 -0.37 -19.90
CA LEU A 188 0.15 0.62 -19.54
C LEU A 188 1.56 0.33 -20.08
N LEU A 189 1.71 -0.51 -21.12
CA LEU A 189 2.95 -1.10 -21.65
C LEU A 189 4.11 -0.15 -22.10
N ASP A 190 4.05 1.15 -21.82
CA ASP A 190 5.19 2.07 -21.96
C ASP A 190 5.76 2.55 -20.61
N LEU A 191 5.01 2.36 -19.53
CA LEU A 191 5.57 2.28 -18.21
C LEU A 191 6.14 0.84 -18.16
N PRO A 192 7.44 0.59 -17.87
CA PRO A 192 8.04 -0.76 -17.74
C PRO A 192 7.33 -1.66 -16.70
N LEU A 193 6.16 -2.19 -17.08
CA LEU A 193 5.43 -3.17 -16.32
C LEU A 193 6.15 -4.47 -16.63
N ILE A 194 6.64 -5.14 -15.60
CA ILE A 194 7.21 -6.49 -15.73
C ILE A 194 8.57 -6.45 -16.44
N GLU A 195 9.66 -6.19 -15.70
CA GLU A 195 10.92 -6.85 -16.05
C GLU A 195 10.77 -8.36 -15.76
N ALA A 196 9.99 -9.02 -16.64
CA ALA A 196 9.84 -10.44 -16.90
C ALA A 196 9.41 -11.38 -15.75
N VAL A 197 8.09 -11.49 -15.47
CA VAL A 197 7.55 -12.76 -14.94
C VAL A 197 7.43 -13.70 -16.15
N SER A 198 8.44 -14.51 -16.40
CA SER A 198 8.32 -15.61 -17.35
C SER A 198 7.64 -16.79 -16.64
N PRO A 199 6.64 -17.45 -17.25
CA PRO A 199 5.89 -18.55 -16.64
C PRO A 199 6.68 -19.88 -16.57
N LEU A 200 8.00 -19.84 -16.80
CA LEU A 200 8.86 -21.03 -16.79
C LEU A 200 9.41 -21.29 -15.38
N PRO A 201 9.44 -22.56 -14.92
CA PRO A 201 10.17 -22.93 -13.72
C PRO A 201 11.65 -22.51 -13.84
N GLY A 202 12.10 -21.61 -12.96
CA GLY A 202 13.47 -21.07 -12.95
C GLY A 202 13.66 -19.65 -13.51
N ALA A 203 12.58 -18.93 -13.86
CA ALA A 203 12.67 -17.53 -14.26
C ALA A 203 12.81 -16.56 -13.07
N SER A 204 13.61 -15.50 -13.24
CA SER A 204 13.79 -14.42 -12.24
C SER A 204 12.51 -13.61 -12.08
N VAL A 205 12.02 -13.44 -10.85
CA VAL A 205 10.91 -12.53 -10.54
C VAL A 205 11.33 -11.08 -10.86
N PRO A 206 10.48 -10.23 -11.48
CA PRO A 206 10.80 -8.83 -11.71
C PRO A 206 11.14 -8.11 -10.42
N ALA A 207 12.10 -7.18 -10.45
CA ALA A 207 12.43 -6.38 -9.27
C ALA A 207 11.24 -5.54 -8.76
N LYS A 208 10.33 -5.12 -9.66
CA LYS A 208 9.10 -4.38 -9.32
C LYS A 208 7.89 -4.82 -10.15
N ILE A 209 6.75 -4.85 -9.48
CA ILE A 209 5.42 -5.11 -10.04
C ILE A 209 4.60 -3.83 -9.93
N ARG A 210 3.75 -3.56 -10.93
CA ARG A 210 2.85 -2.40 -10.90
C ARG A 210 1.43 -2.87 -10.77
N LEU A 211 0.76 -2.30 -9.77
CA LEU A 211 -0.60 -2.62 -9.43
C LEU A 211 -1.44 -1.37 -9.66
N LEU A 212 -2.49 -1.51 -10.46
CA LEU A 212 -3.45 -0.45 -10.63
C LEU A 212 -4.24 -0.26 -9.33
N PRO A 213 -4.69 0.97 -9.02
CA PRO A 213 -5.57 1.22 -7.88
C PRO A 213 -6.79 0.28 -7.86
N GLU A 214 -7.40 0.00 -9.02
CA GLU A 214 -8.56 -0.90 -9.09
C GLU A 214 -8.22 -2.38 -8.81
N GLU A 215 -7.04 -2.85 -9.23
CA GLU A 215 -6.57 -4.21 -8.91
C GLU A 215 -6.32 -4.34 -7.41
N MET A 216 -5.69 -3.33 -6.80
CA MET A 216 -5.44 -3.25 -5.37
C MET A 216 -6.73 -3.20 -4.56
N ARG A 217 -7.70 -2.38 -5.00
CA ARG A 217 -9.00 -2.24 -4.34
C ARG A 217 -9.73 -3.57 -4.28
N ARG A 218 -9.71 -4.34 -5.37
CA ARG A 218 -10.36 -5.66 -5.44
C ARG A 218 -9.58 -6.73 -4.69
N ALA A 219 -8.25 -6.66 -4.71
CA ALA A 219 -7.40 -7.62 -4.02
C ALA A 219 -7.49 -7.50 -2.49
N LEU A 220 -7.41 -6.29 -1.96
CA LEU A 220 -7.32 -6.06 -0.52
C LEU A 220 -8.68 -5.74 0.13
N GLY A 221 -9.70 -5.40 -0.67
CA GLY A 221 -10.94 -4.84 -0.14
C GLY A 221 -10.77 -3.43 0.45
N THR A 222 -9.65 -2.76 0.15
CA THR A 222 -9.29 -1.43 0.67
C THR A 222 -9.70 -0.34 -0.33
N SER A 223 -10.22 0.79 0.14
CA SER A 223 -10.58 1.92 -0.71
C SER A 223 -9.38 2.79 -1.11
N PHE A 224 -9.60 3.68 -2.08
CA PHE A 224 -8.65 4.74 -2.42
C PHE A 224 -9.26 6.09 -2.10
N THR A 225 -8.42 7.02 -1.65
CA THR A 225 -8.81 8.42 -1.41
C THR A 225 -7.89 9.36 -2.18
N THR A 226 -8.37 10.56 -2.46
CA THR A 226 -7.61 11.60 -3.15
C THR A 226 -6.91 12.56 -2.19
N GLU A 227 -7.30 12.59 -0.92
CA GLU A 227 -6.77 13.52 0.07
C GLU A 227 -6.83 13.00 1.50
N GLY A 228 -6.06 13.62 2.39
CA GLY A 228 -6.15 13.45 3.84
C GLY A 228 -5.31 14.49 4.60
N ARG A 229 -5.67 14.76 5.85
CA ARG A 229 -4.91 15.63 6.75
C ARG A 229 -3.73 14.85 7.34
N VAL A 230 -2.51 15.29 7.10
CA VAL A 230 -1.31 14.62 7.61
C VAL A 230 -1.28 14.73 9.14
N VAL A 231 -1.16 13.60 9.82
CA VAL A 231 -0.96 13.52 11.29
C VAL A 231 0.42 12.98 11.63
N ALA A 232 1.07 12.26 10.71
CA ALA A 232 2.44 11.79 10.88
C ALA A 232 3.20 11.73 9.56
N ILE A 233 4.48 12.10 9.61
CA ILE A 233 5.49 11.86 8.59
C ILE A 233 6.55 10.95 9.22
N ILE A 234 6.64 9.72 8.72
CA ILE A 234 7.52 8.69 9.25
C ILE A 234 8.60 8.37 8.23
N GLU A 235 9.84 8.71 8.53
CA GLU A 235 11.00 8.29 7.76
C GLU A 235 11.34 6.84 8.07
N SER A 236 11.23 5.96 7.08
CA SER A 236 11.57 4.55 7.23
C SER A 236 13.06 4.32 6.96
N GLU A 237 13.67 3.42 7.74
CA GLU A 237 15.02 2.90 7.54
C GLU A 237 15.03 1.39 7.81
N LEU A 238 15.36 0.57 6.82
CA LEU A 238 15.37 -0.90 6.98
C LEU A 238 16.60 -1.36 7.74
N MET A 239 16.39 -2.12 8.82
CA MET A 239 17.42 -2.74 9.64
C MET A 239 17.16 -4.25 9.71
N LEU A 240 17.37 -4.95 8.59
CA LEU A 240 16.97 -6.36 8.41
C LEU A 240 17.63 -7.32 9.43
N ASP A 241 18.77 -6.93 9.98
CA ASP A 241 19.50 -7.71 11.00
C ASP A 241 18.97 -7.46 12.42
N GLU A 242 18.11 -6.46 12.62
CA GLU A 242 17.52 -6.15 13.92
C GLU A 242 16.15 -6.85 14.09
N PRO A 243 15.94 -7.60 15.19
CA PRO A 243 14.69 -8.30 15.40
C PRO A 243 13.53 -7.35 15.72
N ARG A 244 13.82 -6.20 16.36
CA ARG A 244 12.82 -5.26 16.88
C ARG A 244 12.96 -3.88 16.26
N SER A 245 11.84 -3.30 15.86
CA SER A 245 11.77 -1.94 15.32
C SER A 245 11.90 -0.90 16.43
N ARG A 246 12.33 0.31 16.06
CA ARG A 246 12.46 1.45 16.99
C ARG A 246 11.91 2.72 16.35
N LEU A 247 11.18 3.50 17.14
CA LEU A 247 10.65 4.79 16.73
C LEU A 247 11.37 5.91 17.48
N GLU A 248 11.99 6.83 16.75
CA GLU A 248 12.67 8.01 17.28
C GLU A 248 11.92 9.26 16.81
N LEU A 249 11.45 10.11 17.72
CA LEU A 249 10.80 11.36 17.36
C LEU A 249 11.82 12.40 16.89
N VAL A 250 11.48 13.12 15.82
CA VAL A 250 12.23 14.28 15.34
C VAL A 250 11.65 15.52 16.00
N THR A 251 12.30 16.00 17.05
CA THR A 251 11.85 17.16 17.84
C THR A 251 12.48 18.48 17.42
N ASN A 252 13.69 18.43 16.85
CA ASN A 252 14.41 19.60 16.36
C ASN A 252 13.77 20.14 15.07
N ASP A 253 13.48 21.44 15.04
CA ASP A 253 12.78 22.06 13.91
C ASP A 253 13.64 22.12 12.64
N ASP A 254 14.96 22.32 12.74
CA ASP A 254 15.86 22.25 11.58
C ASP A 254 15.86 20.83 10.98
N GLU A 255 15.79 19.80 11.82
CA GLU A 255 15.73 18.41 11.35
C GLU A 255 14.38 18.07 10.70
N LYS A 256 13.27 18.64 11.21
CA LYS A 256 11.95 18.55 10.57
C LYS A 256 11.93 19.25 9.20
N ALA A 257 12.47 20.46 9.12
CA ALA A 257 12.60 21.19 7.85
C ALA A 257 13.46 20.38 6.85
N ASN A 258 14.59 19.84 7.31
CA ASN A 258 15.44 18.97 6.50
C ASN A 258 14.74 17.68 6.04
N LEU A 259 13.84 17.12 6.85
CA LEU A 259 13.02 15.95 6.48
C LEU A 259 12.08 16.29 5.31
N ILE A 260 11.47 17.48 5.32
CA ILE A 260 10.66 17.96 4.19
C ILE A 260 11.56 18.19 2.97
N HIS A 261 12.58 19.04 3.11
CA HIS A 261 13.45 19.42 1.99
C HIS A 261 14.06 18.23 1.26
N ARG A 262 14.58 17.21 1.97
CA ARG A 262 15.22 16.05 1.32
C ARG A 262 14.24 15.12 0.59
N ASN A 263 12.96 15.17 0.95
CA ASN A 263 11.91 14.37 0.30
C ASN A 263 11.10 15.20 -0.70
N THR A 264 11.31 16.51 -0.80
CA THR A 264 10.76 17.34 -1.87
C THR A 264 11.32 16.94 -3.23
N LEU A 265 10.43 16.73 -4.21
CA LEU A 265 10.82 16.44 -5.57
C LEU A 265 11.13 17.74 -6.31
N THR A 266 12.41 18.04 -6.50
CA THR A 266 12.90 19.19 -7.26
C THR A 266 13.33 18.82 -8.68
N ASP A 267 13.65 17.55 -8.91
CA ASP A 267 14.03 17.02 -10.22
C ASP A 267 12.80 16.47 -10.97
N TRP A 268 12.46 17.18 -12.06
CA TRP A 268 11.36 16.83 -12.95
C TRP A 268 11.77 15.87 -14.08
N SER A 269 13.00 15.35 -14.09
CA SER A 269 13.52 14.46 -15.15
C SER A 269 12.61 13.25 -15.43
N ASN A 270 11.97 12.69 -14.41
CA ASN A 270 11.08 11.53 -14.55
C ASN A 270 9.63 11.88 -14.87
N HIS A 271 9.24 13.17 -14.74
CA HIS A 271 7.91 13.70 -15.07
C HIS A 271 8.03 15.13 -15.62
N PRO A 272 8.69 15.31 -16.77
CA PRO A 272 8.88 16.65 -17.32
C PRO A 272 7.53 17.30 -17.61
N ASP A 273 7.48 18.63 -17.62
CA ASP A 273 6.29 19.37 -18.05
C ASP A 273 6.15 19.36 -19.59
N TRP A 274 5.95 18.17 -20.14
CA TRP A 274 5.80 17.96 -21.56
C TRP A 274 4.50 18.58 -22.09
N LEU A 275 3.47 18.74 -21.25
CA LEU A 275 2.26 19.48 -21.59
C LEU A 275 2.46 21.00 -21.57
N GLY A 276 3.50 21.53 -20.90
CA GLY A 276 3.76 22.96 -20.79
C GLY A 276 2.69 23.70 -19.98
N LEU A 277 2.23 23.08 -18.89
CA LEU A 277 1.22 23.64 -18.00
C LEU A 277 1.84 24.31 -16.77
N LEU A 278 3.09 24.00 -16.44
CA LEU A 278 3.80 24.67 -15.35
C LEU A 278 4.33 26.01 -15.86
N THR A 279 4.04 27.08 -15.12
CA THR A 279 4.72 28.35 -15.36
C THR A 279 6.19 28.18 -14.97
N PRO A 280 7.17 28.45 -15.86
CA PRO A 280 8.58 28.40 -15.46
C PRO A 280 8.79 29.36 -14.29
N PRO A 281 9.63 29.01 -13.30
CA PRO A 281 9.86 29.88 -12.17
C PRO A 281 10.36 31.22 -12.69
N ARG A 282 9.53 32.27 -12.59
CA ARG A 282 9.95 33.64 -12.86
C ARG A 282 11.15 33.93 -11.96
N GLU A 283 12.11 34.74 -12.39
CA GLU A 283 13.29 35.16 -11.61
C GLU A 283 12.97 35.86 -10.26
N HIS A 284 11.71 35.89 -9.84
CA HIS A 284 11.20 36.34 -8.53
C HIS A 284 10.35 35.28 -7.81
N ALA A 285 10.38 34.03 -8.27
CA ALA A 285 9.83 32.91 -7.52
C ALA A 285 10.68 32.77 -6.26
N ARG A 286 10.16 33.29 -5.14
CA ARG A 286 10.52 32.77 -3.84
C ARG A 286 10.41 31.25 -3.95
N ASP A 287 11.56 30.62 -3.86
CA ASP A 287 11.79 29.21 -3.64
C ASP A 287 10.50 28.47 -3.24
N THR A 288 9.95 27.57 -4.06
CA THR A 288 8.83 26.72 -3.63
C THR A 288 9.19 25.89 -2.39
N SER A 289 10.47 25.83 -2.03
CA SER A 289 10.99 25.34 -0.75
C SER A 289 10.62 26.21 0.47
N THR A 290 10.20 27.47 0.28
CA THR A 290 9.71 28.39 1.34
C THR A 290 8.22 28.22 1.68
N CYS A 291 7.43 27.46 0.91
CA CYS A 291 6.00 27.28 1.22
C CYS A 291 5.74 26.35 2.41
N LEU A 292 6.73 25.54 2.80
CA LEU A 292 6.66 24.60 3.91
C LEU A 292 7.99 24.61 4.67
N GLU A 293 8.30 25.77 5.27
CA GLU A 293 9.52 25.95 6.06
C GLU A 293 9.51 25.04 7.31
N ASN A 294 8.34 24.69 7.85
CA ASN A 294 8.21 23.87 9.04
C ASN A 294 7.02 22.89 8.97
N ILE A 295 7.22 21.71 9.55
CA ILE A 295 6.14 20.75 9.82
C ILE A 295 5.26 21.34 10.94
N PRO A 296 3.93 21.43 10.78
CA PRO A 296 3.05 21.92 11.83
C PRO A 296 3.22 21.17 13.16
N HIS A 297 3.07 21.86 14.28
CA HIS A 297 3.31 21.30 15.61
C HIS A 297 2.37 20.15 16.00
N ASP A 298 1.24 20.00 15.32
CA ASP A 298 0.26 18.92 15.50
C ASP A 298 0.57 17.68 14.64
N VAL A 299 1.63 17.72 13.83
CA VAL A 299 2.08 16.61 12.98
C VAL A 299 3.30 15.93 13.61
N VAL A 300 3.23 14.62 13.77
CA VAL A 300 4.35 13.80 14.22
C VAL A 300 5.40 13.73 13.12
N ALA A 301 6.64 14.07 13.44
CA ALA A 301 7.80 13.74 12.61
C ALA A 301 8.61 12.68 13.34
N ALA A 302 8.87 11.54 12.70
CA ALA A 302 9.58 10.43 13.33
C ALA A 302 10.46 9.66 12.35
N LYS A 303 11.47 8.97 12.89
CA LYS A 303 12.26 7.97 12.19
C LYS A 303 11.87 6.59 12.73
N LEU A 304 11.51 5.68 11.84
CA LEU A 304 11.22 4.29 12.15
C LEU A 304 12.36 3.43 11.59
N ARG A 305 13.17 2.88 12.49
CA ARG A 305 14.10 1.80 12.17
C ARG A 305 13.31 0.50 12.17
N VAL A 306 13.19 -0.12 11.01
CA VAL A 306 12.30 -1.24 10.72
C VAL A 306 13.09 -2.54 10.89
N GLY A 307 12.83 -3.25 11.99
CA GLY A 307 13.33 -4.60 12.23
C GLY A 307 12.42 -5.68 11.64
N SER A 308 12.64 -6.93 12.03
CA SER A 308 11.86 -8.08 11.55
C SER A 308 10.35 -8.03 11.91
N ASP A 309 9.99 -7.34 13.00
CA ASP A 309 8.62 -7.07 13.43
C ASP A 309 7.97 -5.89 12.70
N GLY A 310 8.70 -5.25 11.79
CA GLY A 310 8.38 -3.95 11.22
C GLY A 310 7.04 -3.87 10.48
N ILE A 311 6.56 -4.99 9.92
CA ILE A 311 5.25 -5.05 9.27
C ILE A 311 4.14 -4.85 10.31
N ASP A 312 4.19 -5.57 11.44
CA ASP A 312 3.17 -5.49 12.48
C ASP A 312 3.27 -4.18 13.27
N VAL A 313 4.49 -3.68 13.48
CA VAL A 313 4.73 -2.35 14.04
C VAL A 313 4.18 -1.25 13.14
N THR A 314 4.40 -1.32 11.82
CA THR A 314 3.86 -0.32 10.89
C THR A 314 2.34 -0.26 10.97
N ARG A 315 1.66 -1.42 11.02
CA ARG A 315 0.21 -1.46 11.17
C ARG A 315 -0.26 -0.87 12.49
N GLY A 316 0.45 -1.17 13.58
CA GLY A 316 0.17 -0.62 14.90
C GLY A 316 0.32 0.90 14.95
N LEU A 317 1.42 1.43 14.41
CA LEU A 317 1.64 2.89 14.29
C LEU A 317 0.56 3.56 13.43
N VAL A 318 0.12 2.91 12.34
CA VAL A 318 -0.97 3.43 11.52
C VAL A 318 -2.28 3.48 12.30
N ALA A 319 -2.64 2.39 12.97
CA ALA A 319 -3.84 2.33 13.80
C ALA A 319 -3.80 3.38 14.91
N ALA A 320 -2.67 3.50 15.61
CA ALA A 320 -2.45 4.39 16.74
C ALA A 320 -2.55 5.87 16.33
N PHE A 321 -1.71 6.34 15.40
CA PHE A 321 -1.66 7.75 15.03
C PHE A 321 -2.93 8.26 14.33
N THR A 322 -3.63 7.39 13.58
CA THR A 322 -4.90 7.79 12.94
C THR A 322 -6.07 7.84 13.91
N SER A 323 -6.02 7.10 15.02
CA SER A 323 -7.06 7.11 16.05
C SER A 323 -6.81 8.15 17.15
N ALA A 324 -5.57 8.62 17.29
CA ALA A 324 -5.16 9.52 18.37
C ALA A 324 -5.88 10.87 18.32
N GLU A 325 -6.31 11.37 19.49
CA GLU A 325 -6.73 12.76 19.65
C GLU A 325 -5.53 13.71 19.53
N SER A 326 -4.43 13.37 20.20
CA SER A 326 -3.14 14.08 20.13
C SER A 326 -2.04 13.12 19.62
N PRO A 327 -1.79 13.07 18.29
CA PRO A 327 -0.75 12.23 17.71
C PRO A 327 0.66 12.49 18.29
N VAL A 328 0.96 13.73 18.64
CA VAL A 328 2.28 14.14 19.17
C VAL A 328 2.52 13.64 20.59
N GLU A 329 1.53 13.76 21.47
CA GLU A 329 1.61 13.19 22.82
C GLU A 329 1.73 11.67 22.75
N LEU A 330 0.93 11.02 21.90
CA LEU A 330 1.00 9.59 21.69
C LEU A 330 2.37 9.15 21.15
N GLY A 331 2.93 9.92 20.22
CA GLY A 331 4.27 9.67 19.68
C GLY A 331 5.34 9.68 20.78
N ALA A 332 5.24 10.61 21.74
CA ALA A 332 6.17 10.68 22.86
C ALA A 332 6.06 9.44 23.76
N THR A 333 4.83 9.01 24.07
CA THR A 333 4.57 7.79 24.84
C THR A 333 5.11 6.54 24.15
N ILE A 334 4.80 6.35 22.87
CA ILE A 334 5.23 5.17 22.09
C ILE A 334 6.75 5.14 21.93
N SER A 335 7.40 6.28 21.71
CA SER A 335 8.86 6.33 21.56
C SER A 335 9.63 5.93 22.83
N ALA A 336 9.00 6.00 24.00
CA ALA A 336 9.59 5.65 25.28
C ALA A 336 9.22 4.23 25.78
N GLY A 337 8.36 3.51 25.06
CA GLY A 337 7.79 2.23 25.48
C GLY A 337 7.86 1.14 24.40
N PRO A 338 7.14 0.02 24.58
CA PRO A 338 6.96 -0.95 23.50
C PRO A 338 6.19 -0.30 22.35
N LEU A 339 6.62 -0.56 21.11
CA LEU A 339 5.90 -0.08 19.94
C LEU A 339 4.59 -0.87 19.77
N PRO A 340 3.49 -0.20 19.36
CA PRO A 340 2.24 -0.89 19.08
C PRO A 340 2.45 -1.83 17.90
N THR A 341 2.04 -3.06 18.10
CA THR A 341 2.00 -4.09 17.06
C THR A 341 0.55 -4.43 16.77
N TYR A 342 0.23 -4.63 15.50
CA TYR A 342 -1.13 -4.92 15.10
C TYR A 342 -1.18 -6.21 14.28
N HIS A 343 -2.00 -7.14 14.73
CA HIS A 343 -2.27 -8.40 14.08
C HIS A 343 -3.73 -8.48 13.62
N PHE A 344 -3.94 -8.88 12.37
CA PHE A 344 -5.24 -9.29 11.86
C PHE A 344 -5.21 -10.77 11.49
N GLY A 345 -6.21 -11.52 11.98
CA GLY A 345 -6.39 -12.93 11.65
C GLY A 345 -7.86 -13.32 11.48
N VAL A 346 -8.09 -14.46 10.83
CA VAL A 346 -9.40 -15.11 10.72
C VAL A 346 -9.36 -16.46 11.41
N TYR A 347 -10.36 -16.75 12.23
CA TYR A 347 -10.33 -17.89 13.15
C TYR A 347 -11.61 -18.72 13.09
N ALA A 348 -11.47 -20.01 13.36
CA ALA A 348 -12.58 -20.95 13.41
C ALA A 348 -12.94 -21.25 14.86
N ARG A 349 -14.21 -21.07 15.21
CA ARG A 349 -14.80 -21.63 16.44
C ARG A 349 -15.46 -22.96 16.08
N ILE A 350 -14.86 -24.05 16.54
CA ILE A 350 -15.37 -25.42 16.32
C ILE A 350 -15.65 -26.03 17.69
N VAL A 351 -16.92 -26.26 17.98
CA VAL A 351 -17.37 -26.86 19.24
C VAL A 351 -18.09 -28.17 18.96
N GLN A 352 -17.69 -29.23 19.65
CA GLN A 352 -18.30 -30.55 19.58
C GLN A 352 -18.30 -31.18 20.97
N ASP A 353 -19.45 -31.74 21.40
CA ASP A 353 -19.58 -32.49 22.67
C ASP A 353 -19.00 -31.76 23.91
N ASP A 354 -19.33 -30.48 24.08
CA ASP A 354 -18.81 -29.58 25.13
C ASP A 354 -17.27 -29.39 25.11
N ALA A 355 -16.63 -29.58 23.97
CA ALA A 355 -15.21 -29.31 23.77
C ALA A 355 -14.96 -28.33 22.63
N LEU A 356 -13.99 -27.43 22.82
CA LEU A 356 -13.51 -26.49 21.81
C LEU A 356 -12.26 -27.06 21.14
N LEU A 357 -12.21 -27.05 19.81
CA LEU A 357 -10.99 -27.40 19.09
C LEU A 357 -9.98 -26.24 19.19
N CYS A 358 -8.82 -26.51 19.76
CA CYS A 358 -7.76 -25.53 19.94
C CYS A 358 -6.46 -26.00 19.29
N VAL A 359 -5.63 -25.04 18.88
CA VAL A 359 -4.24 -25.25 18.44
C VAL A 359 -3.28 -24.72 19.50
N ARG A 360 -2.12 -25.38 19.67
CA ARG A 360 -1.09 -24.91 20.60
C ARG A 360 -0.17 -23.91 19.91
N LYS A 361 -0.16 -22.65 20.36
CA LYS A 361 0.69 -21.60 19.77
C LYS A 361 2.18 -21.90 20.02
N ALA A 362 2.96 -21.98 18.95
CA ALA A 362 4.40 -22.20 19.01
C ALA A 362 5.22 -20.89 19.03
N ARG A 363 4.61 -19.77 18.62
CA ARG A 363 5.25 -18.45 18.54
C ARG A 363 4.30 -17.31 18.89
N GLY A 364 4.88 -16.12 19.10
CA GLY A 364 4.15 -14.87 19.35
C GLY A 364 3.77 -14.66 20.82
N PRO A 365 2.93 -13.66 21.12
CA PRO A 365 2.61 -13.25 22.49
C PRO A 365 1.87 -14.34 23.30
N TYR A 366 1.28 -15.32 22.63
CA TYR A 366 0.51 -16.41 23.24
C TYR A 366 1.28 -17.75 23.28
N THR A 367 2.60 -17.74 23.11
CA THR A 367 3.41 -18.97 23.06
C THR A 367 3.11 -19.90 24.24
N GLY A 368 2.78 -21.17 23.96
CA GLY A 368 2.43 -22.19 24.95
C GLY A 368 0.94 -22.27 25.31
N GLN A 369 0.16 -21.23 25.00
CA GLN A 369 -1.29 -21.21 25.20
C GLN A 369 -2.03 -21.93 24.06
N LEU A 370 -3.30 -22.23 24.33
CA LEU A 370 -4.26 -22.78 23.38
C LEU A 370 -5.08 -21.68 22.75
N ASP A 371 -5.13 -21.65 21.43
CA ASP A 371 -5.85 -20.64 20.67
C ASP A 371 -6.80 -21.30 19.66
N LEU A 372 -7.65 -20.49 19.04
CA LEU A 372 -8.48 -20.96 17.93
C LEU A 372 -7.60 -21.28 16.71
N PRO A 373 -7.90 -22.34 15.94
CA PRO A 373 -7.27 -22.56 14.65
C PRO A 373 -7.58 -21.41 13.70
N GLY A 374 -6.56 -20.97 12.98
CA GLY A 374 -6.65 -19.80 12.10
C GLY A 374 -5.39 -18.94 12.10
N GLY A 375 -5.41 -17.97 11.20
CA GLY A 375 -4.22 -17.19 10.90
C GLY A 375 -4.50 -15.98 10.02
N ARG A 376 -3.43 -15.40 9.51
CA ARG A 376 -3.49 -14.18 8.69
C ARG A 376 -3.91 -14.56 7.26
N PRO A 377 -4.89 -13.85 6.66
CA PRO A 377 -5.14 -13.96 5.23
C PRO A 377 -3.92 -13.53 4.41
N GLU A 378 -3.59 -14.29 3.37
CA GLU A 378 -2.60 -13.88 2.38
C GLU A 378 -3.10 -12.67 1.56
N PHE A 379 -2.20 -12.00 0.86
CA PHE A 379 -2.59 -10.90 -0.02
C PHE A 379 -3.51 -11.42 -1.14
N ALA A 380 -4.64 -10.74 -1.37
CA ALA A 380 -5.66 -11.14 -2.34
C ALA A 380 -6.39 -12.45 -2.01
N GLU A 381 -6.32 -12.92 -0.75
CA GLU A 381 -7.06 -14.08 -0.27
C GLU A 381 -8.37 -13.67 0.41
N SER A 382 -9.46 -14.39 0.12
CA SER A 382 -10.73 -14.18 0.82
C SER A 382 -10.66 -14.77 2.24
N TRP A 383 -11.40 -14.20 3.20
CA TRP A 383 -11.42 -14.73 4.58
C TRP A 383 -11.86 -16.20 4.65
N TYR A 384 -12.78 -16.63 3.78
CA TYR A 384 -13.20 -18.03 3.67
C TYR A 384 -12.08 -18.93 3.14
N SER A 385 -11.32 -18.46 2.14
CA SER A 385 -10.18 -19.20 1.59
C SER A 385 -9.05 -19.31 2.61
N ALA A 386 -8.72 -18.19 3.27
CA ALA A 386 -7.71 -18.14 4.32
C ALA A 386 -8.07 -19.12 5.44
N LEU A 387 -9.31 -19.08 5.95
CA LEU A 387 -9.70 -19.96 7.04
C LEU A 387 -9.66 -21.46 6.64
N ARG A 388 -10.00 -21.80 5.39
CA ARG A 388 -9.85 -23.19 4.89
C ARG A 388 -8.39 -23.61 4.79
N ARG A 389 -7.51 -22.73 4.29
CA ARG A 389 -6.07 -22.99 4.20
C ARG A 389 -5.48 -23.24 5.59
N GLU A 390 -5.77 -22.36 6.55
CA GLU A 390 -5.29 -22.49 7.92
C GLU A 390 -5.80 -23.78 8.59
N LEU A 391 -7.07 -24.15 8.41
CA LEU A 391 -7.61 -25.42 8.94
C LEU A 391 -6.95 -26.65 8.29
N ALA A 392 -6.63 -26.59 7.00
CA ALA A 392 -5.92 -27.66 6.32
C ALA A 392 -4.48 -27.79 6.83
N GLU A 393 -3.81 -26.67 7.12
CA GLU A 393 -2.43 -26.62 7.61
C GLU A 393 -2.32 -27.05 9.08
N GLU A 394 -3.17 -26.51 9.95
CA GLU A 394 -3.08 -26.69 11.40
C GLU A 394 -3.81 -27.94 11.92
N VAL A 395 -4.88 -28.36 11.23
CA VAL A 395 -5.80 -29.42 11.69
C VAL A 395 -6.00 -30.52 10.65
N ALA A 396 -5.35 -30.42 9.48
CA ALA A 396 -5.44 -31.41 8.40
C ALA A 396 -6.88 -31.65 7.89
N THR A 397 -7.70 -30.60 7.85
CA THR A 397 -9.06 -30.66 7.27
C THR A 397 -9.44 -29.41 6.49
N ASP A 398 -10.03 -29.59 5.31
CA ASP A 398 -10.70 -28.54 4.53
C ASP A 398 -12.20 -28.81 4.34
N SER A 399 -12.67 -29.98 4.78
CA SER A 399 -14.05 -30.48 4.64
C SER A 399 -14.95 -29.89 5.73
N VAL A 400 -15.19 -28.59 5.60
CA VAL A 400 -15.90 -27.79 6.60
C VAL A 400 -17.03 -26.93 6.02
N VAL A 401 -18.03 -26.67 6.85
CA VAL A 401 -19.04 -25.63 6.64
C VAL A 401 -18.66 -24.41 7.47
N ILE A 402 -18.45 -23.27 6.82
CA ILE A 402 -18.06 -22.02 7.48
C ILE A 402 -19.29 -21.10 7.50
N GLY A 403 -19.65 -20.64 8.70
CA GLY A 403 -20.73 -19.70 8.93
C GLY A 403 -20.37 -18.25 8.59
N GLY A 404 -21.12 -17.32 9.19
CA GLY A 404 -20.84 -15.89 9.11
C GLY A 404 -19.66 -15.51 10.02
N PHE A 405 -18.91 -14.49 9.60
CA PHE A 405 -17.81 -13.94 10.38
C PHE A 405 -18.31 -12.87 11.36
N SER A 406 -17.88 -12.96 12.61
CA SER A 406 -18.07 -11.94 13.65
C SER A 406 -16.74 -11.29 13.99
N ARG A 407 -16.65 -9.96 13.96
CA ARG A 407 -15.41 -9.24 14.27
C ARG A 407 -15.10 -9.26 15.77
N PHE A 408 -13.81 -9.19 16.09
CA PHE A 408 -13.31 -8.96 17.45
C PHE A 408 -12.16 -7.96 17.45
N SER A 409 -11.87 -7.43 18.64
CA SER A 409 -10.79 -6.49 18.92
C SER A 409 -10.30 -6.73 20.34
N LEU A 410 -9.02 -7.03 20.51
CA LEU A 410 -8.39 -7.29 21.80
C LEU A 410 -7.10 -6.47 21.88
N HIS A 411 -6.83 -5.91 23.04
CA HIS A 411 -5.54 -5.29 23.37
C HIS A 411 -4.88 -6.11 24.47
N VAL A 412 -3.63 -6.48 24.26
CA VAL A 412 -2.84 -7.31 25.17
C VAL A 412 -1.59 -6.53 25.56
N ASP A 413 -1.42 -6.33 26.87
CA ASP A 413 -0.35 -5.54 27.48
C ASP A 413 0.79 -6.38 28.10
N SER A 414 0.58 -7.71 28.20
CA SER A 414 1.58 -8.65 28.67
C SER A 414 1.57 -9.96 27.87
N SER A 415 2.76 -10.41 27.48
CA SER A 415 2.93 -11.71 26.81
C SER A 415 2.74 -12.88 27.79
N ALA A 416 2.60 -14.10 27.27
CA ALA A 416 2.57 -15.32 28.08
C ALA A 416 3.85 -15.53 28.92
N ALA A 417 4.97 -14.90 28.53
CA ALA A 417 6.22 -14.92 29.28
C ALA A 417 6.33 -13.78 30.33
N GLY A 418 5.32 -12.90 30.43
CA GLY A 418 5.30 -11.76 31.35
C GLY A 418 6.00 -10.50 30.82
N GLU A 419 6.41 -10.48 29.55
CA GLU A 419 6.98 -9.27 28.93
C GLU A 419 5.89 -8.23 28.70
N THR A 420 6.16 -6.96 29.01
CA THR A 420 5.28 -5.84 28.64
C THR A 420 5.30 -5.65 27.13
N ILE A 421 4.12 -5.66 26.52
CA ILE A 421 3.92 -5.51 25.07
C ILE A 421 2.79 -4.51 24.81
N ASP A 422 2.69 -4.05 23.57
CA ASP A 422 1.53 -3.31 23.06
C ASP A 422 1.04 -4.07 21.82
N PHE A 423 0.14 -5.04 22.04
CA PHE A 423 -0.32 -5.95 20.99
C PHE A 423 -1.82 -5.83 20.77
N HIS A 424 -2.18 -5.27 19.63
CA HIS A 424 -3.54 -5.13 19.16
C HIS A 424 -3.89 -6.32 18.26
N HIS A 425 -4.76 -7.20 18.77
CA HIS A 425 -5.23 -8.37 18.04
C HIS A 425 -6.66 -8.16 17.56
N HIS A 426 -6.80 -8.00 16.25
CA HIS A 426 -8.07 -7.83 15.57
C HIS A 426 -8.32 -8.99 14.63
N GLY A 427 -9.57 -9.17 14.25
CA GLY A 427 -9.88 -10.24 13.32
C GLY A 427 -11.35 -10.50 13.19
N ALA A 428 -11.63 -11.68 12.66
CA ALA A 428 -12.96 -12.22 12.62
C ALA A 428 -12.98 -13.71 12.97
N VAL A 429 -14.03 -14.13 13.65
CA VAL A 429 -14.26 -15.53 14.05
C VAL A 429 -15.50 -16.03 13.33
N ALA A 430 -15.43 -17.19 12.72
CA ALA A 430 -16.58 -17.89 12.15
C ALA A 430 -16.88 -19.16 12.93
N ASP A 431 -18.18 -19.45 13.10
CA ASP A 431 -18.62 -20.78 13.51
C ASP A 431 -18.37 -21.76 12.39
N VAL A 432 -17.69 -22.86 12.70
CA VAL A 432 -17.29 -23.87 11.72
C VAL A 432 -17.77 -25.25 12.16
N TYR A 433 -18.40 -25.96 11.23
CA TYR A 433 -18.85 -27.34 11.42
C TYR A 433 -18.03 -28.28 10.54
N LEU A 434 -17.45 -29.30 11.16
CA LEU A 434 -16.72 -30.37 10.48
C LEU A 434 -17.72 -31.27 9.75
N ARG A 435 -17.42 -31.65 8.51
CA ARG A 435 -18.21 -32.67 7.78
C ARG A 435 -17.69 -34.08 8.02
N ASP A 436 -16.39 -34.19 8.23
CA ASP A 436 -15.68 -35.44 8.45
C ASP A 436 -14.99 -35.41 9.82
N ALA A 437 -14.73 -36.61 10.38
CA ALA A 437 -13.93 -36.71 11.59
C ALA A 437 -12.50 -36.20 11.35
N LEU A 438 -11.92 -35.56 12.37
CA LEU A 438 -10.51 -35.18 12.33
C LEU A 438 -9.63 -36.44 12.31
N PRO A 439 -8.46 -36.40 11.65
CA PRO A 439 -7.51 -37.52 11.68
C PRO A 439 -7.00 -37.79 13.10
N ASP A 440 -6.65 -39.04 13.42
CA ASP A 440 -6.22 -39.44 14.77
C ASP A 440 -4.88 -38.81 15.23
N THR A 441 -4.13 -38.20 14.30
CA THR A 441 -2.82 -37.60 14.57
C THR A 441 -2.84 -36.09 14.35
N ALA A 442 -2.41 -35.34 15.38
CA ALA A 442 -2.24 -33.90 15.29
C ALA A 442 -1.14 -33.53 14.28
N THR A 443 -1.45 -32.61 13.37
CA THR A 443 -0.51 -32.05 12.40
C THR A 443 0.41 -31.03 13.09
N LEU A 444 1.69 -31.04 12.73
CA LEU A 444 2.64 -30.01 13.15
C LEU A 444 2.78 -28.99 12.02
N SER A 445 2.70 -27.70 12.36
CA SER A 445 2.97 -26.60 11.43
C SER A 445 4.12 -25.74 11.98
N SER A 446 4.59 -24.74 11.21
CA SER A 446 5.59 -23.79 11.71
C SER A 446 5.08 -22.95 12.89
N ASP A 447 3.76 -22.82 13.02
CA ASP A 447 3.10 -21.86 13.90
C ASP A 447 2.38 -22.52 15.07
N THR A 448 2.07 -23.82 14.93
CA THR A 448 1.31 -24.60 15.90
C THR A 448 1.91 -25.97 16.16
N ASN A 449 1.93 -26.34 17.44
CA ASN A 449 2.43 -27.62 17.95
C ASN A 449 1.26 -28.59 18.18
N GLY A 450 0.51 -28.86 17.12
CA GLY A 450 -0.66 -29.74 17.15
C GLY A 450 -1.93 -29.07 17.66
N TRP A 451 -3.01 -29.83 17.59
CA TRP A 451 -4.34 -29.46 18.06
C TRP A 451 -4.79 -30.39 19.19
N GLU A 452 -5.66 -29.88 20.07
CA GLU A 452 -6.33 -30.66 21.12
C GLU A 452 -7.76 -30.16 21.34
N TRP A 453 -8.63 -31.05 21.82
CA TRP A 453 -9.96 -30.68 22.29
C TRP A 453 -9.87 -30.17 23.73
N PHE A 454 -10.21 -28.91 23.94
CA PHE A 454 -10.29 -28.30 25.25
C PHE A 454 -11.68 -28.52 25.87
N ASP A 455 -11.75 -29.20 27.01
CA ASP A 455 -13.00 -29.45 27.74
C ASP A 455 -13.55 -28.14 28.33
N LEU A 456 -14.72 -27.70 27.85
CA LEU A 456 -15.34 -26.44 28.28
C LEU A 456 -15.94 -26.51 29.69
N ARG A 457 -16.15 -27.70 30.24
CA ARG A 457 -16.75 -27.90 31.58
C ARG A 457 -15.71 -27.96 32.68
N TYR A 458 -14.59 -28.62 32.42
CA TYR A 458 -13.59 -28.94 33.45
C TYR A 458 -12.17 -28.45 33.12
N GLY A 459 -11.96 -27.88 31.92
CA GLY A 459 -10.65 -27.39 31.49
C GLY A 459 -10.14 -26.21 32.32
N ASP A 460 -8.83 -26.12 32.46
CA ASP A 460 -8.16 -24.96 33.04
C ASP A 460 -8.12 -23.81 32.02
N TRP A 461 -9.03 -22.85 32.19
CA TRP A 461 -9.20 -21.68 31.33
C TRP A 461 -7.96 -20.78 31.23
N SER A 462 -7.02 -20.89 32.18
CA SER A 462 -5.75 -20.14 32.12
C SER A 462 -4.87 -20.59 30.94
N ARG A 463 -5.08 -21.81 30.43
CA ARG A 463 -4.38 -22.35 29.25
C ARG A 463 -4.82 -21.71 27.94
N LEU A 464 -6.02 -21.12 27.89
CA LEU A 464 -6.56 -20.51 26.66
C LEU A 464 -5.92 -19.13 26.42
N SER A 465 -5.76 -18.75 25.16
CA SER A 465 -5.39 -17.40 24.74
C SER A 465 -6.50 -16.40 25.11
N PRO A 466 -6.21 -15.08 25.16
CA PRO A 466 -7.25 -14.06 25.30
C PRO A 466 -8.36 -14.18 24.22
N LEU A 467 -7.99 -14.51 22.98
CA LEU A 467 -8.96 -14.69 21.89
C LEU A 467 -9.87 -15.89 22.15
N ALA A 468 -9.31 -17.06 22.43
CA ALA A 468 -10.08 -18.28 22.65
C ALA A 468 -11.06 -18.15 23.82
N ARG A 469 -10.68 -17.42 24.89
CA ARG A 469 -11.61 -17.08 25.99
C ARG A 469 -12.73 -16.15 25.52
N SER A 470 -12.38 -15.08 24.81
CA SER A 470 -13.33 -14.04 24.39
C SER A 470 -14.48 -14.53 23.50
N VAL A 471 -14.28 -15.63 22.76
CA VAL A 471 -15.31 -16.21 21.89
C VAL A 471 -16.28 -17.15 22.60
N LEU A 472 -15.96 -17.53 23.84
CA LEU A 472 -16.77 -18.39 24.70
C LEU A 472 -17.64 -17.58 25.68
N ASP A 473 -17.23 -16.34 26.00
CA ASP A 473 -17.94 -15.43 26.91
C ASP A 473 -19.22 -14.78 26.31
N LYS A 474 -19.80 -15.34 25.23
CA LYS A 474 -20.95 -14.76 24.49
C LYS A 474 -22.28 -15.43 24.77
#